data_AF-A0A0M3IMU4-F1
#
_entry.id   AF-A0A0M3IMU4-F1
#
_cell.length_a   1.000
_cell.length_b   1.000
_cell.length_c   1.000
_cell.angle_alpha   90.00
_cell.angle_beta   90.00
_cell.angle_gamma   90.00
#
_symmetry.space_group_name_H-M   'P 1'
#
loop_
_entity.id
_entity.type
_entity.pdbx_description
1 polymer ?
#
loop_
_entity_poly.entity_id
_entity_poly.type
_entity_poly.pdbx_seq_one_letter_code
_entity_poly.pdbx_strand_id
1 'polypeptide(L)'
;MPKDAVRPFGRAMKFDGKSYDMAVALWLQSNYVDARYYTPVHNGDPMPKDAVRPFGRAMKFDGKSYDMAVALWIPDSDKIGVWGRAWEENGKIQAVFIHNHTVKTNNHPELAKGFRVLKYSGTPDTNGFRFSWVKVRDVDLGTVLYSGLNKHVPAVYIENDEYEFLGDSDWLNREMEYVVYGTSDSHTVANYGRHYIFDDEVYVLTKQRCSCGC
;
A
#
# COMPACT_ATOMS: atom_id res chain seq x y z
N MET A 1 13.03 -65.87 6.96
CA MET A 1 13.64 -64.66 6.35
C MET A 1 12.77 -64.22 5.18
N PRO A 2 11.97 -63.15 5.30
CA PRO A 2 11.25 -62.55 4.18
C PRO A 2 11.99 -61.32 3.63
N LYS A 3 11.95 -61.17 2.30
CA LYS A 3 12.50 -60.03 1.55
C LYS A 3 11.46 -58.91 1.47
N ASP A 4 11.87 -57.77 2.02
CA ASP A 4 11.59 -56.37 1.69
C ASP A 4 10.32 -56.00 0.91
N ALA A 5 9.48 -55.22 1.60
CA ALA A 5 8.44 -54.38 1.04
C ALA A 5 8.86 -52.91 1.16
N VAL A 6 8.92 -52.16 0.05
CA VAL A 6 8.86 -50.66 0.05
C VAL A 6 8.24 -50.17 -1.28
N ARG A 7 7.15 -49.39 -1.19
CA ARG A 7 6.74 -48.34 -2.16
C ARG A 7 7.20 -46.97 -1.58
N PRO A 8 7.18 -45.81 -2.28
CA PRO A 8 6.64 -45.49 -3.61
C PRO A 8 7.55 -44.61 -4.49
N PHE A 9 7.05 -44.35 -5.70
CA PHE A 9 7.53 -43.33 -6.64
C PHE A 9 7.65 -41.94 -6.00
N GLY A 10 8.81 -41.31 -6.18
CA GLY A 10 9.06 -39.90 -5.93
C GLY A 10 10.31 -39.49 -6.70
N ARG A 11 10.12 -38.87 -7.87
CA ARG A 11 11.21 -38.37 -8.71
C ARG A 11 11.83 -37.16 -8.02
N ALA A 12 13.07 -37.29 -7.55
CA ALA A 12 13.84 -36.18 -6.99
C ALA A 12 14.21 -35.20 -8.11
N MET A 13 13.72 -33.96 -8.04
CA MET A 13 14.36 -32.82 -8.71
C MET A 13 15.52 -32.39 -7.82
N LYS A 14 16.76 -32.58 -8.30
CA LYS A 14 17.93 -31.89 -7.77
C LYS A 14 17.96 -30.48 -8.36
N PHE A 15 17.98 -29.48 -7.50
CA PHE A 15 18.42 -28.13 -7.85
C PHE A 15 19.60 -27.77 -6.96
N ASP A 16 20.79 -27.72 -7.57
CA ASP A 16 21.97 -27.06 -7.02
C ASP A 16 21.80 -25.54 -7.22
N GLY A 17 22.02 -24.77 -6.14
CA GLY A 17 21.90 -23.30 -6.16
C GLY A 17 21.30 -22.68 -4.90
N LYS A 18 21.59 -23.21 -3.70
CA LYS A 18 21.01 -22.71 -2.44
C LYS A 18 21.95 -21.72 -1.73
N SER A 19 21.70 -20.43 -1.93
CA SER A 19 22.03 -19.36 -0.96
C SER A 19 21.36 -18.04 -1.34
N TYR A 20 21.33 -17.71 -2.64
CA TYR A 20 20.85 -16.41 -3.13
C TYR A 20 19.33 -16.26 -3.24
N ASP A 21 18.56 -17.35 -3.18
CA ASP A 21 17.11 -17.32 -3.47
C ASP A 21 16.22 -17.11 -2.24
N MET A 22 16.68 -17.47 -1.03
CA MET A 22 15.90 -17.26 0.18
C MET A 22 15.89 -15.80 0.64
N ALA A 23 16.99 -15.06 0.47
CA ALA A 23 17.07 -13.66 0.84
C ALA A 23 16.15 -12.79 -0.04
N VAL A 24 16.13 -13.05 -1.35
CA VAL A 24 15.23 -12.36 -2.30
C VAL A 24 13.77 -12.71 -2.04
N ALA A 25 13.46 -13.99 -1.79
CA ALA A 25 12.11 -14.41 -1.42
C ALA A 25 11.63 -13.78 -0.10
N LEU A 26 12.49 -13.71 0.92
CA LEU A 26 12.19 -13.02 2.19
C LEU A 26 11.97 -11.52 1.98
N TRP A 27 12.76 -10.89 1.12
CA TRP A 27 12.68 -9.45 0.82
C TRP A 27 11.41 -9.11 0.03
N LEU A 28 10.98 -9.98 -0.88
CA LEU A 28 9.67 -9.83 -1.52
C LEU A 28 8.54 -10.00 -0.48
N GLN A 29 8.61 -11.01 0.40
CA GLN A 29 7.59 -11.22 1.44
C GLN A 29 7.49 -10.08 2.48
N SER A 30 8.55 -9.33 2.74
CA SER A 30 8.50 -8.19 3.67
C SER A 30 7.78 -6.99 3.07
N ASN A 31 7.90 -6.77 1.76
CA ASN A 31 7.36 -5.60 1.08
C ASN A 31 5.90 -5.76 0.61
N TYR A 32 5.29 -6.94 0.76
CA TYR A 32 3.88 -7.17 0.46
C TYR A 32 3.10 -7.56 1.71
N VAL A 33 1.79 -7.31 1.67
CA VAL A 33 0.86 -7.79 2.68
C VAL A 33 -0.14 -8.76 2.08
N ASP A 34 -0.50 -9.78 2.85
CA ASP A 34 -1.43 -10.84 2.45
C ASP A 34 -2.83 -10.30 2.14
N ALA A 35 -3.55 -10.98 1.26
CA ALA A 35 -4.91 -10.64 0.84
C ALA A 35 -5.89 -10.42 2.01
N ARG A 36 -5.69 -11.10 3.15
CA ARG A 36 -6.54 -10.95 4.35
C ARG A 36 -6.51 -9.55 4.98
N TYR A 37 -5.52 -8.73 4.65
CA TYR A 37 -5.41 -7.33 5.08
C TYR A 37 -6.10 -6.34 4.12
N TYR A 38 -6.79 -6.85 3.11
CA TYR A 38 -7.59 -6.06 2.19
C TYR A 38 -9.05 -6.43 2.33
N THR A 39 -9.91 -5.43 2.48
CA THR A 39 -11.36 -5.59 2.44
C THR A 39 -11.85 -5.15 1.07
N PRO A 40 -12.38 -6.07 0.23
CA PRO A 40 -13.05 -5.69 -1.01
C PRO A 40 -14.31 -4.87 -0.69
N VAL A 41 -14.51 -3.78 -1.42
CA VAL A 41 -15.62 -2.86 -1.26
C VAL A 41 -16.13 -2.38 -2.62
N HIS A 42 -17.41 -2.02 -2.68
CA HIS A 42 -18.06 -1.44 -3.83
C HIS A 42 -18.64 -0.07 -3.47
N ASN A 43 -19.03 0.68 -4.50
CA ASN A 43 -19.71 1.95 -4.34
C ASN A 43 -20.96 1.80 -3.47
N GLY A 44 -21.02 2.56 -2.37
CA GLY A 44 -22.15 2.55 -1.45
C GLY A 44 -21.98 1.65 -0.23
N ASP A 45 -20.94 0.81 -0.18
CA ASP A 45 -20.59 0.06 1.03
C ASP A 45 -20.13 1.01 2.14
N PRO A 46 -20.26 0.66 3.44
CA PRO A 46 -19.69 1.44 4.53
C PRO A 46 -18.16 1.31 4.59
N MET A 47 -17.48 2.29 5.18
CA MET A 47 -16.04 2.20 5.40
C MET A 47 -15.71 1.11 6.43
N PRO A 48 -14.73 0.22 6.18
CA PRO A 48 -14.27 -0.73 7.19
C PRO A 48 -13.74 -0.02 8.45
N LYS A 49 -14.18 -0.46 9.63
CA LYS A 49 -13.81 0.18 10.91
C LYS A 49 -12.32 0.11 11.20
N ASP A 50 -11.67 -0.95 10.76
CA ASP A 50 -10.25 -1.23 10.92
C ASP A 50 -9.40 -0.77 9.71
N ALA A 51 -9.96 0.12 8.88
CA ALA A 51 -9.24 0.73 7.77
C ALA A 51 -7.98 1.48 8.25
N VAL A 52 -6.88 1.28 7.55
CA VAL A 52 -5.59 1.91 7.84
C VAL A 52 -5.66 3.37 7.44
N ARG A 53 -5.53 4.25 8.43
CA ARG A 53 -5.46 5.70 8.28
C ARG A 53 -4.00 6.17 8.36
N PRO A 54 -3.59 7.14 7.54
CA PRO A 54 -2.33 7.84 7.70
C PRO A 54 -2.06 8.26 9.15
N PHE A 55 -0.89 7.88 9.66
CA PHE A 55 -0.46 8.17 11.04
C PHE A 55 -1.44 7.72 12.14
N GLY A 56 -2.40 6.84 11.85
CA GLY A 56 -3.44 6.42 12.79
C GLY A 56 -4.46 7.51 13.15
N ARG A 57 -4.59 8.57 12.34
CA ARG A 57 -5.50 9.70 12.60
C ARG A 57 -6.11 10.30 11.32
N ALA A 58 -7.06 11.21 11.50
CA ALA A 58 -7.53 12.06 10.40
C ALA A 58 -6.38 12.95 9.89
N MET A 59 -6.43 13.22 8.59
CA MET A 59 -5.46 14.04 7.88
C MET A 59 -5.81 15.51 7.94
N LYS A 60 -4.80 16.37 8.01
CA LYS A 60 -4.97 17.84 8.07
C LYS A 60 -4.99 18.45 6.68
N PHE A 61 -5.92 19.36 6.43
CA PHE A 61 -5.94 20.16 5.21
C PHE A 61 -6.75 21.43 5.46
N ASP A 62 -6.14 22.60 5.23
CA ASP A 62 -6.79 23.92 5.35
C ASP A 62 -7.55 24.11 6.68
N GLY A 63 -6.88 23.83 7.80
CA GLY A 63 -7.45 23.93 9.15
C GLY A 63 -8.53 22.90 9.49
N LYS A 64 -8.85 21.97 8.57
CA LYS A 64 -9.84 20.90 8.75
C LYS A 64 -9.18 19.54 8.88
N SER A 65 -9.94 18.58 9.40
CA SER A 65 -9.54 17.18 9.51
C SER A 65 -10.40 16.32 8.60
N TYR A 66 -9.75 15.45 7.83
CA TYR A 66 -10.37 14.56 6.85
C TYR A 66 -10.08 13.10 7.20
N ASP A 67 -11.13 12.30 7.39
CA ASP A 67 -10.97 10.87 7.68
C ASP A 67 -10.72 10.08 6.38
N MET A 68 -9.43 9.82 6.11
CA MET A 68 -8.97 9.18 4.89
C MET A 68 -8.30 7.84 5.21
N ALA A 69 -8.63 6.83 4.42
CA ALA A 69 -8.08 5.49 4.52
C ALA A 69 -7.29 5.10 3.26
N VAL A 70 -6.27 4.25 3.42
CA VAL A 70 -5.48 3.71 2.32
C VAL A 70 -6.33 2.75 1.50
N ALA A 71 -6.41 3.00 0.18
CA ALA A 71 -7.14 2.18 -0.76
C ALA A 71 -6.23 1.67 -1.88
N LEU A 72 -6.58 0.52 -2.43
CA LEU A 72 -5.89 -0.13 -3.54
C LEU A 72 -6.92 -0.54 -4.60
N TRP A 73 -6.71 -0.08 -5.82
CA TRP A 73 -7.48 -0.50 -6.99
C TRP A 73 -6.57 -1.23 -7.98
N ILE A 74 -7.14 -2.19 -8.72
CA ILE A 74 -6.43 -2.97 -9.74
C ILE A 74 -7.23 -2.81 -11.03
N PRO A 75 -6.78 -1.97 -11.98
CA PRO A 75 -7.43 -1.76 -13.25
C PRO A 75 -7.50 -3.05 -14.07
N ASP A 76 -8.52 -3.18 -14.91
CA ASP A 76 -8.62 -4.33 -15.81
C ASP A 76 -7.64 -4.26 -16.99
N SER A 77 -7.25 -3.03 -17.37
CA SER A 77 -6.38 -2.74 -18.50
C SER A 77 -5.00 -3.37 -18.35
N ASP A 78 -4.37 -3.20 -17.18
CA ASP A 78 -2.98 -3.59 -16.95
C ASP A 78 -2.79 -4.55 -15.77
N LYS A 79 -3.80 -4.72 -14.91
CA LYS A 79 -3.76 -5.57 -13.72
C LYS A 79 -2.66 -5.17 -12.73
N ILE A 80 -2.32 -3.88 -12.69
CA ILE A 80 -1.30 -3.32 -11.79
C ILE A 80 -1.97 -2.63 -10.60
N GLY A 81 -1.42 -2.77 -9.39
CA GLY A 81 -1.98 -2.14 -8.21
C GLY A 81 -1.71 -0.63 -8.17
N VAL A 82 -2.78 0.15 -8.10
CA VAL A 82 -2.79 1.62 -8.01
C VAL A 82 -3.26 2.01 -6.61
N TRP A 83 -2.40 2.67 -5.84
CA TRP A 83 -2.81 3.20 -4.55
C TRP A 83 -3.69 4.43 -4.70
N GLY A 84 -4.45 4.71 -3.65
CA GLY A 84 -5.28 5.89 -3.58
C GLY A 84 -5.82 6.03 -2.17
N ARG A 85 -6.91 6.77 -2.07
CA ARG A 85 -7.58 6.98 -0.79
C ARG A 85 -9.06 6.71 -0.89
N ALA A 86 -9.63 6.34 0.23
CA ALA A 86 -11.06 6.22 0.43
C ALA A 86 -11.50 7.01 1.67
N TRP A 87 -12.73 7.50 1.67
CA TRP A 87 -13.35 8.17 2.82
C TRP A 87 -14.83 7.81 2.90
N GLU A 88 -15.47 8.09 4.03
CA GLU A 88 -16.91 7.91 4.16
C GLU A 88 -17.63 9.26 3.99
N GLU A 89 -18.65 9.27 3.14
CA GLU A 89 -19.55 10.41 2.98
C GLU A 89 -21.00 9.90 2.99
N ASN A 90 -21.81 10.44 3.91
CA ASN A 90 -23.20 10.02 4.10
C ASN A 90 -23.38 8.50 4.30
N GLY A 91 -22.46 7.87 5.05
CA GLY A 91 -22.46 6.43 5.33
C GLY A 91 -22.05 5.56 4.13
N LYS A 92 -21.55 6.16 3.05
CA LYS A 92 -21.13 5.48 1.83
C LYS A 92 -19.67 5.76 1.54
N ILE A 93 -18.94 4.71 1.21
CA ILE A 93 -17.53 4.82 0.85
C ILE A 93 -17.38 5.53 -0.49
N GLN A 94 -16.52 6.54 -0.49
CA GLN A 94 -15.99 7.22 -1.64
C GLN A 94 -14.51 6.89 -1.78
N ALA A 95 -13.96 7.01 -2.99
CA ALA A 95 -12.57 6.77 -3.29
C ALA A 95 -12.10 7.59 -4.49
N VAL A 96 -10.79 7.82 -4.52
CA VAL A 96 -10.12 8.45 -5.65
C VAL A 96 -8.77 7.79 -5.91
N PHE A 97 -8.49 7.55 -7.18
CA PHE A 97 -7.24 6.99 -7.70
C PHE A 97 -6.78 7.85 -8.89
N ILE A 98 -5.48 7.86 -9.15
CA ILE A 98 -4.90 8.45 -10.37
C ILE A 98 -4.32 7.30 -11.18
N HIS A 99 -4.75 7.17 -12.43
CA HIS A 99 -4.23 6.15 -13.32
C HIS A 99 -4.26 6.64 -14.76
N ASN A 100 -3.16 6.47 -15.50
CA ASN A 100 -2.97 7.01 -16.84
C ASN A 100 -3.33 8.50 -16.93
N HIS A 101 -2.79 9.29 -16.00
CA HIS A 101 -3.02 10.74 -15.88
C HIS A 101 -4.50 11.15 -15.77
N THR A 102 -5.36 10.23 -15.35
CA THR A 102 -6.80 10.47 -15.21
C THR A 102 -7.23 10.19 -13.78
N VAL A 103 -7.94 11.14 -13.19
CA VAL A 103 -8.57 10.97 -11.87
C VAL A 103 -9.79 10.05 -12.00
N LYS A 104 -9.80 8.97 -11.22
CA LYS A 104 -10.85 7.95 -11.15
C LYS A 104 -11.56 8.07 -9.81
N THR A 105 -12.81 8.51 -9.81
CA THR A 105 -13.69 8.54 -8.63
C THR A 105 -14.73 7.43 -8.71
N ASN A 106 -15.57 7.24 -7.68
CA ASN A 106 -16.63 6.21 -7.67
C ASN A 106 -17.51 6.19 -8.92
N ASN A 107 -17.73 7.34 -9.55
CA ASN A 107 -18.57 7.45 -10.74
C ASN A 107 -17.87 6.97 -12.02
N HIS A 108 -16.55 6.71 -11.97
CA HIS A 108 -15.79 6.23 -13.11
C HIS A 108 -16.12 4.75 -13.40
N PRO A 109 -16.44 4.38 -14.66
CA PRO A 109 -16.85 3.01 -15.01
C PRO A 109 -15.88 1.91 -14.57
N GLU A 110 -14.58 2.21 -14.59
CA GLU A 110 -13.53 1.27 -14.18
C GLU A 110 -13.56 0.90 -12.68
N LEU A 111 -14.17 1.73 -11.81
CA LEU A 111 -14.35 1.41 -10.39
C LEU A 111 -15.63 0.62 -10.12
N ALA A 112 -16.46 0.33 -11.14
CA ALA A 112 -17.72 -0.41 -10.94
C ALA A 112 -17.52 -1.82 -10.37
N LYS A 113 -16.34 -2.43 -10.59
CA LYS A 113 -15.95 -3.74 -10.00
C LYS A 113 -15.50 -3.66 -8.55
N GLY A 114 -15.49 -2.46 -7.98
CA GLY A 114 -15.00 -2.21 -6.63
C GLY A 114 -13.49 -2.05 -6.55
N PHE A 115 -13.04 -1.77 -5.34
CA PHE A 115 -11.64 -1.59 -4.96
C PHE A 115 -11.42 -2.27 -3.61
N ARG A 116 -10.23 -2.11 -3.03
CA ARG A 116 -9.87 -2.68 -1.74
C ARG A 116 -9.48 -1.58 -0.79
N VAL A 117 -9.90 -1.69 0.46
CA VAL A 117 -9.40 -0.86 1.56
C VAL A 117 -8.37 -1.67 2.33
N LEU A 118 -7.20 -1.08 2.57
CA LEU A 118 -6.20 -1.68 3.44
C LEU A 118 -6.70 -1.60 4.88
N LYS A 119 -6.70 -2.73 5.57
CA LYS A 119 -7.15 -2.84 6.96
C LYS A 119 -6.09 -3.46 7.84
N TYR A 120 -6.20 -3.20 9.12
CA TYR A 120 -5.31 -3.75 10.13
C TYR A 120 -6.10 -4.18 11.36
N SER A 121 -6.64 -5.39 11.31
CA SER A 121 -7.32 -6.01 12.45
C SER A 121 -6.29 -6.63 13.41
N GLY A 122 -6.52 -6.50 14.71
CA GLY A 122 -5.65 -7.09 15.74
C GLY A 122 -4.50 -6.18 16.19
N THR A 123 -3.43 -6.78 16.69
CA THR A 123 -2.28 -6.08 17.26
C THR A 123 -0.99 -6.48 16.55
N PRO A 124 0.09 -5.69 16.69
CA PRO A 124 1.40 -6.08 16.17
C PRO A 124 1.86 -7.47 16.63
N ASP A 125 1.54 -7.86 17.87
CA ASP A 125 1.91 -9.18 18.41
C ASP A 125 1.12 -10.31 17.74
N THR A 126 -0.18 -10.13 17.49
CA THR A 126 -0.99 -11.16 16.81
C THR A 126 -0.68 -11.26 15.32
N ASN A 127 -0.23 -10.17 14.72
CA ASN A 127 0.04 -10.10 13.27
C ASN A 127 1.50 -10.38 12.92
N GLY A 128 2.42 -10.26 13.88
CA GLY A 128 3.88 -10.41 13.69
C GLY A 128 4.55 -9.23 12.99
N PHE A 129 3.81 -8.16 12.73
CA PHE A 129 4.29 -6.91 12.12
C PHE A 129 3.36 -5.77 12.49
N ARG A 130 3.78 -4.52 12.26
CA ARG A 130 2.93 -3.34 12.28
C ARG A 130 3.06 -2.55 10.99
N PHE A 131 2.05 -1.76 10.67
CA PHE A 131 2.19 -0.69 9.70
C PHE A 131 2.80 0.56 10.35
N SER A 132 3.67 1.25 9.65
CA SER A 132 4.27 2.51 10.11
C SER A 132 4.52 3.44 8.93
N TRP A 133 4.21 4.72 9.11
CA TRP A 133 4.52 5.75 8.12
C TRP A 133 5.89 6.31 8.43
N VAL A 134 6.81 6.22 7.47
CA VAL A 134 8.21 6.63 7.65
C VAL A 134 8.57 7.59 6.53
N LYS A 135 9.24 8.68 6.88
CA LYS A 135 9.76 9.65 5.92
C LYS A 135 10.70 8.94 4.95
N VAL A 136 10.61 9.24 3.65
CA VAL A 136 11.36 8.55 2.61
C VAL A 136 12.87 8.58 2.87
N ARG A 137 13.42 9.73 3.31
CA ARG A 137 14.85 9.85 3.66
C ARG A 137 15.32 8.88 4.74
N ASP A 138 14.44 8.45 5.64
CA ASP A 138 14.78 7.66 6.83
C ASP A 138 14.34 6.19 6.71
N VAL A 139 13.74 5.79 5.59
CA VAL A 139 13.09 4.49 5.49
C VAL A 139 14.06 3.34 5.25
N ASP A 140 13.89 2.25 5.98
CA ASP A 140 14.48 0.97 5.62
C ASP A 140 13.77 0.40 4.38
N LEU A 141 14.50 0.36 3.26
CA LEU A 141 14.04 -0.13 1.96
C LEU A 141 13.40 -1.52 2.02
N GLY A 142 13.83 -2.37 2.96
CA GLY A 142 13.31 -3.73 3.12
C GLY A 142 11.93 -3.80 3.78
N THR A 143 11.39 -2.66 4.22
CA THR A 143 10.10 -2.58 4.92
C THR A 143 9.02 -1.87 4.12
N VAL A 144 9.33 -1.30 2.96
CA VAL A 144 8.39 -0.48 2.18
C VAL A 144 7.26 -1.34 1.60
N LEU A 145 6.01 -0.89 1.75
CA LEU A 145 4.85 -1.64 1.26
C LEU A 145 4.58 -1.36 -0.22
N TYR A 146 4.96 -2.28 -1.10
CA TYR A 146 4.70 -2.20 -2.54
C TYR A 146 3.31 -2.75 -2.91
N SER A 147 2.69 -2.20 -3.96
CA SER A 147 1.47 -2.76 -4.57
C SER A 147 1.71 -3.97 -5.47
N GLY A 148 2.95 -4.20 -5.90
CA GLY A 148 3.31 -5.30 -6.78
C GLY A 148 4.61 -5.05 -7.53
N LEU A 149 4.67 -5.57 -8.76
CA LEU A 149 5.85 -5.48 -9.63
C LEU A 149 6.17 -4.04 -10.06
N ASN A 150 5.17 -3.16 -10.12
CA ASN A 150 5.38 -1.72 -10.37
C ASN A 150 6.08 -1.02 -9.20
N LYS A 151 6.11 -1.63 -8.01
CA LYS A 151 6.69 -1.06 -6.79
C LYS A 151 6.09 0.29 -6.43
N HIS A 152 4.83 0.54 -6.75
CA HIS A 152 4.18 1.74 -6.24
C HIS A 152 3.87 1.57 -4.74
N VAL A 153 3.86 2.67 -4.01
CA VAL A 153 3.76 2.70 -2.55
C VAL A 153 2.72 3.74 -2.15
N PRO A 154 1.82 3.44 -1.18
CA PRO A 154 0.92 4.46 -0.69
C PRO A 154 1.73 5.48 0.10
N ALA A 155 1.53 6.75 -0.21
CA ALA A 155 2.39 7.83 0.24
C ALA A 155 1.58 9.01 0.75
N VAL A 156 2.16 9.74 1.70
CA VAL A 156 1.62 10.97 2.26
C VAL A 156 2.62 12.10 2.08
N TYR A 157 2.25 13.12 1.32
CA TYR A 157 3.01 14.36 1.20
C TYR A 157 2.52 15.34 2.27
N ILE A 158 3.46 15.94 3.01
CA ILE A 158 3.18 17.01 3.97
C ILE A 158 3.74 18.31 3.42
N GLU A 159 2.88 19.31 3.24
CA GLU A 159 3.27 20.65 2.81
C GLU A 159 3.09 21.64 3.96
N ASN A 160 4.17 22.35 4.29
CA ASN A 160 4.22 23.40 5.31
C ASN A 160 3.68 22.98 6.69
N ASP A 161 3.77 21.69 7.06
CA ASP A 161 3.20 21.11 8.29
C ASP A 161 1.68 21.29 8.48
N GLU A 162 0.97 21.76 7.44
CA GLU A 162 -0.45 22.13 7.50
C GLU A 162 -1.32 21.31 6.56
N TYR A 163 -0.78 20.89 5.42
CA TYR A 163 -1.51 20.16 4.38
C TYR A 163 -0.96 18.77 4.21
N GLU A 164 -1.81 17.77 4.35
CA GLU A 164 -1.46 16.36 4.23
C GLU A 164 -2.25 15.75 3.08
N PHE A 165 -1.56 15.15 2.13
CA PHE A 165 -2.15 14.56 0.93
C PHE A 165 -1.83 13.08 0.83
N LEU A 166 -2.85 12.22 0.75
CA LEU A 166 -2.67 10.78 0.54
C LEU A 166 -2.83 10.45 -0.95
N GLY A 167 -1.88 9.69 -1.48
CA GLY A 167 -1.81 9.34 -2.89
C GLY A 167 -0.95 8.11 -3.18
N ASP A 168 -0.55 8.00 -4.44
CA ASP A 168 0.21 6.90 -5.01
C ASP A 168 1.61 7.39 -5.36
N SER A 169 2.64 6.63 -5.02
CA SER A 169 4.03 6.99 -5.36
C SER A 169 4.70 5.93 -6.21
N ASP A 170 5.36 6.39 -7.27
CA ASP A 170 6.36 5.61 -7.99
C ASP A 170 7.67 5.65 -7.20
N TRP A 171 7.92 4.55 -6.50
CA TRP A 171 9.09 4.42 -5.64
C TRP A 171 10.42 4.55 -6.40
N LEU A 172 10.46 4.09 -7.65
CA LEU A 172 11.68 4.08 -8.45
C LEU A 172 12.00 5.47 -8.99
N ASN A 173 10.97 6.17 -9.45
CA ASN A 173 11.13 7.52 -10.01
C ASN A 173 11.14 8.61 -8.95
N ARG A 174 10.81 8.30 -7.69
CA ARG A 174 10.73 9.27 -6.58
C ARG A 174 9.69 10.35 -6.88
N GLU A 175 8.53 9.91 -7.35
CA GLU A 175 7.39 10.75 -7.69
C GLU A 175 6.16 10.27 -6.93
N MET A 176 5.32 11.19 -6.49
CA MET A 176 4.04 10.90 -5.89
C MET A 176 2.96 11.75 -6.54
N GLU A 177 1.87 11.10 -6.94
CA GLU A 177 0.66 11.75 -7.43
C GLU A 177 -0.43 11.75 -6.35
N TYR A 178 -1.15 12.86 -6.23
CA TYR A 178 -2.28 13.01 -5.31
C TYR A 178 -3.34 13.94 -5.89
N VAL A 179 -4.59 13.79 -5.43
CA VAL A 179 -5.69 14.71 -5.77
C VAL A 179 -5.95 15.64 -4.60
N VAL A 180 -6.15 16.94 -4.82
CA VAL A 180 -6.50 17.88 -3.74
C VAL A 180 -7.88 17.55 -3.16
N TYR A 181 -8.09 17.73 -1.85
CA TYR A 181 -9.37 17.37 -1.22
C TYR A 181 -10.50 18.27 -1.69
N GLY A 182 -11.60 17.64 -2.14
CA GLY A 182 -12.76 18.34 -2.66
C GLY A 182 -12.65 18.81 -4.12
N THR A 183 -11.56 18.47 -4.83
CA THR A 183 -11.37 18.82 -6.25
C THR A 183 -11.14 17.57 -7.10
N SER A 184 -11.02 17.76 -8.41
CA SER A 184 -10.55 16.77 -9.37
C SER A 184 -9.11 17.04 -9.83
N ASP A 185 -8.40 17.93 -9.15
CA ASP A 185 -7.08 18.40 -9.58
C ASP A 185 -6.01 17.48 -9.02
N SER A 186 -5.31 16.78 -9.93
CA SER A 186 -4.16 15.95 -9.60
C SER A 186 -2.87 16.76 -9.64
N HIS A 187 -2.00 16.53 -8.67
CA HIS A 187 -0.68 17.13 -8.56
C HIS A 187 0.37 16.04 -8.38
N THR A 188 1.60 16.38 -8.75
CA THR A 188 2.77 15.52 -8.60
C THR A 188 3.81 16.22 -7.73
N VAL A 189 4.38 15.49 -6.77
CA VAL A 189 5.57 15.90 -6.03
C VAL A 189 6.72 14.96 -6.39
N ALA A 190 7.89 15.55 -6.65
CA ALA A 190 9.07 14.82 -7.11
C ALA A 190 10.35 15.52 -6.65
N ASN A 191 11.48 14.83 -6.78
CA ASN A 191 12.78 15.48 -6.64
C ASN A 191 13.13 16.27 -7.91
N TYR A 192 13.62 17.49 -7.73
CA TYR A 192 14.04 18.34 -8.85
C TYR A 192 15.36 19.05 -8.56
N GLY A 193 16.40 18.71 -9.34
CA GLY A 193 17.73 19.29 -9.20
C GLY A 193 18.31 19.07 -7.81
N ARG A 194 18.37 20.12 -6.99
CA ARG A 194 18.86 20.08 -5.60
C ARG A 194 17.75 20.01 -4.55
N HIS A 195 16.49 20.04 -4.97
CA HIS A 195 15.33 19.98 -4.10
C HIS A 195 14.86 18.52 -4.00
N TYR A 196 15.01 17.93 -2.82
CA TYR A 196 14.66 16.54 -2.55
C TYR A 196 13.28 16.44 -1.88
N ILE A 197 12.26 17.07 -2.48
CA ILE A 197 10.93 17.19 -1.85
C ILE A 197 10.34 15.81 -1.57
N PHE A 198 10.52 14.85 -2.48
CA PHE A 198 10.05 13.49 -2.27
C PHE A 198 10.74 12.83 -1.08
N ASP A 199 12.07 12.94 -0.96
CA ASP A 199 12.78 12.34 0.16
C ASP A 199 12.45 13.01 1.50
N ASP A 200 12.19 14.32 1.47
CA ASP A 200 12.20 15.17 2.66
C ASP A 200 10.81 15.37 3.25
N GLU A 201 9.77 15.36 2.41
CA GLU A 201 8.40 15.73 2.79
C GLU A 201 7.38 14.61 2.53
N VAL A 202 7.79 13.50 1.89
CA VAL A 202 6.92 12.35 1.69
C VAL A 202 7.19 11.27 2.74
N TYR A 203 6.10 10.72 3.27
CA TYR A 203 6.07 9.55 4.13
C TYR A 203 5.49 8.38 3.36
N VAL A 204 6.13 7.23 3.44
CA VAL A 204 5.67 5.99 2.81
C VAL A 204 5.21 4.98 3.86
N LEU A 205 4.25 4.15 3.48
CA LEU A 205 3.79 3.07 4.34
C LEU A 205 4.81 1.93 4.36
N THR A 206 5.14 1.46 5.56
CA THR A 206 6.05 0.34 5.79
C THR A 206 5.37 -0.78 6.58
N LYS A 207 5.81 -2.02 6.34
CA LYS A 207 5.50 -3.22 7.09
C LYS A 207 6.73 -3.61 7.92
N GLN A 208 6.72 -3.22 9.19
CA GLN A 208 7.83 -3.47 10.11
C GLN A 208 7.56 -4.74 10.92
N ARG A 209 8.46 -5.73 10.85
CA ARG A 209 8.36 -6.92 11.71
C ARG A 209 8.43 -6.52 13.18
N CYS A 210 7.65 -7.20 14.01
CA CYS A 210 7.76 -7.04 15.45
C CYS A 210 8.78 -8.03 15.98
N SER A 211 9.80 -7.52 16.66
CA SER A 211 10.70 -8.31 17.50
C SER A 211 9.98 -8.60 18.81
N CYS A 212 8.98 -9.48 18.79
CA CYS A 212 8.39 -9.97 20.02
C CYS A 212 9.44 -10.88 20.68
N GLY A 213 9.98 -10.45 21.82
CA GLY A 213 10.91 -11.26 22.60
C GLY A 213 10.23 -12.57 23.01
N CYS A 214 10.85 -13.69 22.67
CA CYS A 214 10.52 -14.99 23.22
C CYS A 214 10.85 -15.05 24.71
#